data_AF-A0A7C2FDN1-F1
#
_entry.id   AF-A0A7C2FDN1-F1
#
_cell.length_a   1.000
_cell.length_b   1.000
_cell.length_c   1.000
_cell.angle_alpha   90.00
_cell.angle_beta   90.00
_cell.angle_gamma   90.00
#
_symmetry.space_group_name_H-M   'P 1'
#
loop_
_entity.id
_entity.type
_entity.pdbx_description
1 polymer ?
#
loop_
_entity_poly.entity_id
_entity_poly.type
_entity_poly.pdbx_seq_one_letter_code
_entity_poly.pdbx_strand_id
1 'polypeptide(L)'
;MDSRIKFIGLLELEAETPLVIVGGRFGNLLRTLRLPSGELLIPSSTWKGVFRRLAETLASTLQTEKNLASTPSVDPEHFRETLKRIGYSEEEINTEELRDELLKKYFEYHDPVGKLFGNQVRAGSLRFLDTGFQGRYDN
;
A
#
# COMPACT_ATOMS: atom_id res chain seq x y z
N MET A 1 19.76 3.99 -20.89
CA MET A 1 19.18 3.03 -19.92
C MET A 1 19.04 3.76 -18.60
N ASP A 2 17.81 4.00 -18.17
CA ASP A 2 17.47 4.63 -16.89
C ASP A 2 17.74 3.62 -15.76
N SER A 3 18.93 3.64 -15.16
CA SER A 3 19.30 2.73 -14.08
C SER A 3 18.68 3.19 -12.76
N ARG A 4 17.35 3.07 -12.64
CA ARG A 4 16.67 3.22 -11.37
C ARG A 4 17.15 2.13 -10.42
N ILE A 5 17.87 2.53 -9.37
CA ILE A 5 18.31 1.66 -8.29
C ILE A 5 17.07 1.00 -7.67
N LYS A 6 17.09 -0.32 -7.52
CA LYS A 6 16.05 -1.09 -6.84
C LYS A 6 16.67 -1.78 -5.63
N PHE A 7 16.06 -1.59 -4.47
CA PHE A 7 16.39 -2.34 -3.27
C PHE A 7 15.57 -3.63 -3.24
N ILE A 8 16.23 -4.75 -2.95
CA ILE A 8 15.59 -6.05 -2.79
C ILE A 8 15.76 -6.45 -1.32
N GLY A 9 14.63 -6.60 -0.63
CA GLY A 9 14.58 -7.14 0.73
C GLY A 9 14.06 -8.57 0.69
N LEU A 10 14.73 -9.46 1.41
CA LEU A 10 14.26 -10.83 1.66
C LEU A 10 13.81 -10.92 3.11
N LEU A 11 12.61 -11.41 3.32
CA LEU A 11 12.02 -11.66 4.64
C LEU A 11 11.66 -13.13 4.71
N GLU A 12 12.27 -13.84 5.65
CA GLU A 12 11.93 -15.21 5.99
C GLU A 12 11.04 -15.18 7.25
N LEU A 13 9.88 -15.84 7.16
CA LEU A 13 8.90 -15.86 8.24
C LEU A 13 8.60 -17.31 8.59
N GLU A 14 8.60 -17.61 9.87
CA GLU A 14 8.21 -18.91 10.41
C GLU A 14 6.81 -18.82 10.99
N ALA A 15 5.96 -19.80 10.67
CA ALA A 15 4.62 -19.88 11.22
C ALA A 15 4.65 -20.56 12.59
N GLU A 16 4.59 -19.78 13.66
CA GLU A 16 4.50 -20.31 15.04
C GLU A 16 3.18 -21.05 15.32
N THR A 17 2.14 -20.73 14.55
CA THR A 17 0.80 -21.34 14.66
C THR A 17 0.30 -21.76 13.29
N PRO A 18 -0.69 -22.68 13.20
CA PRO A 18 -1.22 -23.12 11.91
C PRO A 18 -1.67 -21.96 11.03
N LEU A 19 -1.06 -21.86 9.84
CA LEU A 19 -1.33 -20.79 8.89
C LEU A 19 -2.54 -21.14 8.00
N VAL A 20 -3.58 -20.32 8.08
CA VAL A 20 -4.78 -20.46 7.22
C VAL A 20 -4.78 -19.35 6.18
N ILE A 21 -4.67 -19.74 4.90
CA ILE A 21 -4.77 -18.83 3.77
C ILE A 21 -5.99 -19.23 2.96
N VAL A 22 -6.95 -18.32 2.91
CA VAL A 22 -8.18 -18.50 2.16
C VAL A 22 -8.00 -17.90 0.77
N GLY A 23 -8.11 -18.73 -0.27
CA GLY A 23 -8.08 -18.27 -1.65
C GLY A 23 -9.46 -17.84 -2.17
N GLY A 24 -9.56 -17.69 -3.49
CA GLY A 24 -10.81 -17.33 -4.16
C GLY A 24 -11.90 -18.38 -4.00
N ARG A 25 -13.16 -17.94 -4.02
CA ARG A 25 -14.33 -18.83 -4.09
C ARG A 25 -14.45 -19.41 -5.50
N PHE A 26 -14.48 -20.73 -5.60
CA PHE A 26 -14.99 -21.44 -6.78
C PHE A 26 -16.30 -22.13 -6.40
N GLY A 27 -17.43 -21.50 -6.75
CA GLY A 27 -18.73 -21.92 -6.23
C GLY A 27 -18.79 -21.80 -4.70
N ASN A 28 -19.09 -22.92 -4.01
CA ASN A 28 -19.17 -22.98 -2.55
C ASN A 28 -17.87 -23.43 -1.87
N LEU A 29 -16.80 -23.69 -2.63
CA LEU A 29 -15.53 -24.15 -2.08
C LEU A 29 -14.55 -22.99 -1.94
N LEU A 30 -14.04 -22.82 -0.72
CA LEU A 30 -12.84 -22.06 -0.45
C LEU A 30 -11.64 -22.96 -0.73
N ARG A 31 -10.85 -22.64 -1.74
CA ARG A 31 -9.61 -23.35 -2.04
C ARG A 31 -8.42 -22.48 -1.75
N THR A 32 -7.45 -23.04 -1.06
CA THR A 32 -6.14 -22.40 -0.93
C THR A 32 -5.35 -22.57 -2.23
N LEU A 33 -4.59 -21.55 -2.61
CA LEU A 33 -3.75 -21.60 -3.80
C LEU A 33 -2.55 -22.50 -3.54
N ARG A 34 -2.28 -23.41 -4.48
CA ARG A 34 -1.16 -24.33 -4.43
C ARG A 34 -0.46 -24.36 -5.78
N LEU A 35 0.85 -24.57 -5.76
CA LEU A 35 1.63 -24.86 -6.96
C LEU A 35 1.31 -26.27 -7.47
N PRO A 36 1.63 -26.59 -8.75
CA PRO A 36 1.51 -27.96 -9.26
C PRO A 36 2.31 -28.99 -8.46
N SER A 37 3.37 -28.56 -7.77
CA SER A 37 4.16 -29.36 -6.82
C SER A 37 3.40 -29.75 -5.55
N GLY A 38 2.22 -29.16 -5.30
CA GLY A 38 1.43 -29.34 -4.08
C GLY A 38 1.76 -28.34 -2.96
N GLU A 39 2.84 -27.58 -3.09
CA GLU A 39 3.25 -26.54 -2.14
C GLU A 39 2.19 -25.45 -2.02
N LEU A 40 2.00 -24.96 -0.81
CA LEU A 40 1.09 -23.85 -0.53
C LEU A 40 1.67 -22.55 -1.11
N LEU A 41 0.87 -21.82 -1.88
CA LEU A 41 1.26 -20.52 -2.42
C LEU A 41 0.55 -19.41 -1.63
N ILE A 42 1.34 -18.47 -1.13
CA ILE A 42 0.85 -17.24 -0.53
C ILE A 42 0.94 -16.13 -1.59
N PRO A 43 -0.19 -15.57 -2.03
CA PRO A 43 -0.18 -14.47 -2.98
C PRO A 43 0.54 -13.24 -2.42
N SER A 44 1.27 -12.56 -3.28
CA SER A 44 1.85 -11.23 -3.05
C SER A 44 0.81 -10.22 -2.54
N SER A 45 -0.44 -10.35 -2.99
CA SER A 45 -1.55 -9.51 -2.52
C SER A 45 -1.88 -9.72 -1.05
N THR A 46 -1.73 -10.94 -0.52
CA THR A 46 -1.88 -11.24 0.91
C THR A 46 -0.83 -10.47 1.71
N TRP A 47 0.44 -10.58 1.34
CA TRP A 47 1.52 -9.84 2.00
C TRP A 47 1.32 -8.34 1.89
N LYS A 48 1.03 -7.84 0.69
CA LYS A 48 0.76 -6.41 0.47
C LYS A 48 -0.34 -5.90 1.40
N GLY A 49 -1.43 -6.67 1.56
CA GLY A 49 -2.54 -6.33 2.43
C GLY A 49 -2.13 -6.27 3.90
N VAL A 50 -1.45 -7.31 4.40
CA VAL A 50 -0.98 -7.37 5.80
C VAL A 50 -0.03 -6.22 6.11
N PHE A 51 1.03 -6.03 5.30
CA PHE A 51 2.01 -4.97 5.54
C PHE A 51 1.41 -3.57 5.38
N ARG A 52 0.49 -3.37 4.44
CA ARG A 52 -0.26 -2.11 4.32
C ARG A 52 -1.05 -1.85 5.60
N ARG A 53 -1.81 -2.84 6.08
CA ARG A 53 -2.63 -2.69 7.29
C ARG A 53 -1.78 -2.34 8.51
N LEU A 54 -0.65 -3.03 8.69
CA LEU A 54 0.32 -2.72 9.74
C LEU A 54 0.83 -1.28 9.62
N ALA A 55 1.22 -0.85 8.42
CA ALA A 55 1.69 0.52 8.18
C ALA A 55 0.61 1.57 8.47
N GLU A 56 -0.65 1.33 8.08
CA GLU A 56 -1.80 2.19 8.40
C GLU A 56 -2.01 2.30 9.91
N THR A 57 -1.97 1.18 10.63
CA THR A 57 -2.07 1.16 12.09
C THR A 57 -0.94 1.97 12.73
N LEU A 58 0.31 1.73 12.35
CA LEU A 58 1.46 2.49 12.86
C LEU A 58 1.36 3.98 12.55
N ALA A 59 0.96 4.34 11.33
CA ALA A 59 0.79 5.74 10.94
C ALA A 59 -0.28 6.43 11.79
N SER A 60 -1.40 5.76 12.07
CA SER A 60 -2.47 6.31 12.92
C SER A 60 -2.02 6.53 14.38
N THR A 61 -1.23 5.61 14.93
CA THR A 61 -0.65 5.77 16.28
C THR A 61 0.31 6.95 16.33
N LEU A 62 1.23 7.06 15.37
CA LEU A 62 2.20 8.15 15.30
C LEU A 62 1.54 9.53 15.07
N GLN A 63 0.44 9.59 14.31
CA GLN A 63 -0.34 10.82 14.15
C GLN A 63 -1.05 11.20 15.45
N THR A 64 -1.63 10.24 16.16
CA THR A 64 -2.26 10.48 17.47
C THR A 64 -1.26 11.07 18.46
N GLU A 65 -0.02 10.57 18.47
CA GLU A 65 1.07 11.13 19.30
C GLU A 65 1.51 12.53 18.85
N LYS A 66 1.46 12.83 17.55
CA LYS A 66 1.84 14.14 16.98
C LYS A 66 0.74 15.20 17.04
N ASN A 67 -0.53 14.81 17.17
CA ASN A 67 -1.69 15.71 17.14
C ASN A 67 -1.85 16.59 18.41
N LEU A 68 -0.77 16.86 19.14
CA LEU A 68 -0.70 17.99 20.08
C LEU A 68 -0.39 19.34 19.39
N ALA A 69 -0.13 19.38 18.08
CA ALA A 69 0.20 20.62 17.39
C ALA A 69 -0.46 20.73 16.00
N SER A 70 -1.47 21.60 15.89
CA SER A 70 -1.93 22.37 14.72
C SER A 70 -2.11 21.68 13.35
N THR A 71 -3.24 21.95 12.70
CA THR A 71 -3.49 21.66 11.28
C THR A 71 -2.30 22.10 10.42
N PRO A 72 -1.69 21.21 9.60
CA PRO A 72 -0.54 21.59 8.80
C PRO A 72 -0.96 22.68 7.81
N SER A 73 -0.34 23.85 7.89
CA SER A 73 -0.49 24.92 6.92
C SER A 73 -0.02 24.41 5.57
N VAL A 74 -0.92 24.34 4.58
CA VAL A 74 -0.58 23.96 3.21
C VAL A 74 0.03 25.16 2.51
N ASP A 75 1.26 25.04 2.03
CA ASP A 75 1.90 26.03 1.17
C ASP A 75 1.16 26.12 -0.19
N PRO A 76 0.58 27.28 -0.55
CA PRO A 76 -0.16 27.43 -1.80
C PRO A 76 0.65 27.15 -3.07
N GLU A 77 1.95 27.45 -3.09
CA GLU A 77 2.78 27.18 -4.26
C GLU A 77 2.99 25.67 -4.43
N HIS A 78 3.37 24.99 -3.35
CA HIS A 78 3.56 23.55 -3.36
C HIS A 78 2.27 22.76 -3.65
N PHE A 79 1.13 23.26 -3.17
CA PHE A 79 -0.19 22.72 -3.48
C PHE A 79 -0.46 22.72 -4.98
N ARG A 80 -0.31 23.89 -5.62
CA ARG A 80 -0.53 24.04 -7.07
C ARG A 80 0.43 23.19 -7.89
N GLU A 81 1.71 23.17 -7.55
CA GLU A 81 2.71 22.35 -8.25
C GLU A 81 2.36 20.86 -8.17
N THR A 82 1.93 20.39 -7.00
CA THR A 82 1.55 18.98 -6.81
C THR A 82 0.31 18.61 -7.62
N LEU A 83 -0.70 19.48 -7.67
CA LEU A 83 -1.92 19.24 -8.45
C LEU A 83 -1.65 19.19 -9.95
N LYS A 84 -0.81 20.10 -10.47
CA LYS A 84 -0.36 20.03 -11.86
C LYS A 84 0.35 18.72 -12.17
N ARG A 85 1.23 18.27 -11.26
CA ARG A 85 1.97 17.03 -11.44
C ARG A 85 1.07 15.78 -11.50
N ILE A 86 -0.05 15.77 -10.80
CA ILE A 86 -1.01 14.66 -10.84
C ILE A 86 -2.03 14.80 -11.98
N GLY A 87 -1.98 15.89 -12.75
CA GLY A 87 -2.71 16.05 -14.02
C GLY A 87 -3.85 17.06 -14.03
N TYR A 88 -4.04 17.86 -12.97
CA TYR A 88 -5.07 18.92 -12.96
C TYR A 88 -4.59 20.17 -13.72
N SER A 89 -5.51 20.80 -14.44
CA SER A 89 -5.32 22.07 -15.13
C SER A 89 -5.43 23.27 -14.19
N GLU A 90 -4.94 24.44 -14.63
CA GLU A 90 -5.08 25.69 -13.87
C GLU A 90 -6.54 26.10 -13.65
N GLU A 91 -7.41 25.80 -14.62
CA GLU A 91 -8.84 26.12 -14.54
C GLU A 91 -9.50 25.29 -13.43
N GLU A 92 -9.23 23.98 -13.39
CA GLU A 92 -9.71 23.09 -12.33
C GLU A 92 -9.15 23.50 -10.96
N ILE A 93 -7.86 23.86 -10.89
CA ILE A 93 -7.21 24.28 -9.63
C ILE A 93 -7.84 25.54 -9.03
N ASN A 94 -8.30 26.47 -9.87
CA ASN A 94 -8.91 27.72 -9.42
C ASN A 94 -10.44 27.62 -9.25
N THR A 95 -11.04 26.46 -9.51
CA THR A 95 -12.47 26.21 -9.33
C THR A 95 -12.77 25.95 -7.85
N GLU A 96 -13.49 26.86 -7.19
CA GLU A 96 -13.76 26.78 -5.74
C GLU A 96 -14.58 25.53 -5.38
N GLU A 97 -15.47 25.08 -6.27
CA GLU A 97 -16.29 23.87 -6.08
C GLU A 97 -15.45 22.58 -5.99
N LEU A 98 -14.25 22.57 -6.57
CA LEU A 98 -13.35 21.42 -6.55
C LEU A 98 -12.37 21.44 -5.37
N ARG A 99 -12.37 22.51 -4.56
CA ARG A 99 -11.34 22.75 -3.56
C ARG A 99 -11.15 21.61 -2.57
N ASP A 100 -12.25 21.08 -2.02
CA ASP A 100 -12.20 19.96 -1.06
C ASP A 100 -11.68 18.67 -1.70
N GLU A 101 -12.05 18.41 -2.95
CA GLU A 101 -11.54 17.27 -3.71
C GLU A 101 -10.04 17.42 -3.97
N LEU A 102 -9.59 18.59 -4.42
CA LEU A 102 -8.18 18.88 -4.70
C LEU A 102 -7.33 18.80 -3.42
N LEU A 103 -7.84 19.29 -2.29
CA LEU A 103 -7.20 19.11 -0.98
C LEU A 103 -7.05 17.64 -0.63
N LYS A 104 -8.10 16.84 -0.82
CA LYS A 104 -8.03 15.38 -0.61
C LYS A 104 -6.97 14.74 -1.49
N LYS A 105 -6.91 15.08 -2.78
CA LYS A 105 -5.92 14.55 -3.73
C LYS A 105 -4.50 14.94 -3.37
N TYR A 106 -4.30 16.18 -2.91
CA TYR A 106 -3.03 16.65 -2.38
C TYR A 106 -2.60 15.82 -1.16
N PHE A 107 -3.47 15.66 -0.15
CA PHE A 107 -3.14 14.84 1.02
C PHE A 107 -2.88 13.37 0.66
N GLU A 108 -3.67 12.79 -0.25
CA GLU A 108 -3.43 11.43 -0.79
C GLU A 108 -2.05 11.34 -1.48
N TYR A 109 -1.60 12.39 -2.16
CA TYR A 109 -0.28 12.38 -2.81
C TYR A 109 0.87 12.33 -1.79
N HIS A 110 0.66 12.99 -0.65
CA HIS A 110 1.64 13.10 0.43
C HIS A 110 1.56 11.97 1.47
N ASP A 111 0.47 11.18 1.48
CA ASP A 111 0.27 10.04 2.38
C ASP A 111 1.44 9.03 2.31
N PRO A 112 2.25 8.87 3.38
CA PRO A 112 3.40 7.98 3.37
C PRO A 112 3.02 6.52 3.10
N VAL A 113 1.86 6.05 3.56
CA VAL A 113 1.39 4.69 3.28
C VAL A 113 1.04 4.55 1.80
N GLY A 114 0.28 5.49 1.27
CA GLY A 114 -0.03 5.59 -0.16
C GLY A 114 1.20 5.62 -1.05
N LYS A 115 2.30 6.29 -0.64
CA LYS A 115 3.57 6.27 -1.39
C LYS A 115 4.17 4.86 -1.51
N LEU A 116 4.08 4.07 -0.44
CA LEU A 116 4.64 2.72 -0.40
C LEU A 116 3.75 1.71 -1.13
N PHE A 117 2.45 1.71 -0.85
CA PHE A 117 1.53 0.65 -1.29
C PHE A 117 0.65 1.04 -2.49
N GLY A 118 0.63 2.31 -2.85
CA GLY A 118 -0.20 2.89 -3.91
C GLY A 118 -1.57 3.34 -3.40
N ASN A 119 -2.14 4.33 -4.09
CA ASN A 119 -3.47 4.88 -3.85
C ASN A 119 -4.06 5.44 -5.17
N GLN A 120 -5.12 6.24 -5.08
CA GLN A 120 -5.84 6.76 -6.24
C GLN A 120 -5.04 7.79 -7.07
N VAL A 121 -4.00 8.41 -6.48
CA VAL A 121 -3.22 9.47 -7.14
C VAL A 121 -1.80 9.04 -7.53
N ARG A 122 -1.32 7.91 -7.01
CA ARG A 122 0.01 7.39 -7.35
C ARG A 122 0.13 5.87 -7.22
N ALA A 123 0.96 5.30 -8.10
CA ALA A 123 1.41 3.93 -7.96
C ALA A 123 2.32 3.76 -6.73
N GLY A 124 2.24 2.59 -6.10
CA GLY A 124 3.10 2.23 -4.97
C GLY A 124 4.54 1.97 -5.40
N SER A 125 5.50 2.32 -4.53
CA SER A 125 6.92 2.04 -4.76
C SER A 125 7.32 0.61 -4.36
N LEU A 126 6.60 -0.02 -3.43
CA LEU A 126 6.88 -1.39 -2.99
C LEU A 126 6.22 -2.43 -3.89
N ARG A 127 6.95 -3.51 -4.16
CA ARG A 127 6.47 -4.68 -4.88
C ARG A 127 6.66 -5.91 -3.99
N PHE A 128 5.63 -6.73 -3.93
CA PHE A 128 5.62 -8.00 -3.22
C PHE A 128 5.66 -9.11 -4.26
N LEU A 129 6.36 -10.20 -3.93
CA LEU A 129 6.39 -11.42 -4.73
C LEU A 129 5.50 -12.47 -4.07
N ASP A 130 4.97 -13.37 -4.89
CA ASP A 130 4.28 -14.55 -4.38
C ASP A 130 5.32 -15.43 -3.67
N THR A 131 4.94 -16.04 -2.55
CA THR A 131 5.85 -16.87 -1.75
C THR A 131 5.35 -18.30 -1.69
N GLY A 132 6.23 -19.25 -1.97
CA GLY A 132 6.00 -20.66 -1.68
C GLY A 132 6.18 -20.93 -0.20
N PHE A 133 5.26 -21.66 0.41
CA PHE A 133 5.37 -22.14 1.78
C PHE A 133 5.93 -23.57 1.77
N GLN A 134 7.13 -23.73 2.32
CA GLN A 134 7.73 -25.03 2.61
C GLN A 134 7.32 -25.46 4.01
N GLY A 135 6.32 -26.31 4.11
CA GLY A 135 6.00 -26.97 5.38
C GLY A 135 7.12 -27.95 5.72
N ARG A 136 7.78 -27.77 6.86
CA ARG A 136 8.51 -28.87 7.50
C ARG A 136 7.47 -29.78 8.13
N TYR A 137 7.21 -30.91 7.49
CA TYR A 137 6.56 -32.02 8.16
C TYR A 137 7.66 -32.75 8.92
N ASP A 138 7.87 -32.36 10.18
CA ASP A 138 8.70 -33.16 11.07
C ASP A 138 7.94 -34.48 11.31
N ASN A 139 8.47 -35.56 10.72
CA ASN A 139 8.00 -36.93 10.93
C ASN A 139 8.43 -37.47 12.29
#